data_AF-A0A7W8LQQ2-F1
#
_entry.id   AF-A0A7W8LQQ2-F1
#
_cell.length_a   1.000
_cell.length_b   1.000
_cell.length_c   1.000
_cell.angle_alpha   90.00
_cell.angle_beta   90.00
_cell.angle_gamma   90.00
#
_symmetry.space_group_name_H-M   'P 1'
#
loop_
_entity.id
_entity.type
_entity.pdbx_description
1 polymer ?
#
loop_
_entity_poly.entity_id
_entity_poly.type
_entity_poly.pdbx_seq_one_letter_code
_entity_poly.pdbx_strand_id
1 'polypeptide(L)'
;MAAQMHIGLAELLRQHDISQKQLAEAAGMRPATVNAIFHGRVERVEIGTLVDLVTGLRRLGVKADVGDILQVVDRPNEAEQAARERALRLLEGEPWGLKPKGVAEPVPVSGPPIEDLLPDLLGPSH
;
A
#
# COMPACT_ATOMS: atom_id res chain seq x y z
N MET A 1 -2.86 -1.76 -7.57
CA MET A 1 -3.40 -0.84 -6.53
C MET A 1 -4.80 -1.27 -6.15
N ALA A 2 -5.10 -1.33 -4.86
CA ALA A 2 -6.45 -1.65 -4.39
C ALA A 2 -7.06 -0.41 -3.72
N ALA A 3 -8.23 0.00 -4.18
CA ALA A 3 -8.99 1.06 -3.53
C ALA A 3 -9.50 0.55 -2.18
N GLN A 4 -9.12 1.22 -1.10
CA GLN A 4 -9.60 0.93 0.25
C GLN A 4 -10.34 2.14 0.81
N MET A 5 -11.47 1.89 1.48
CA MET A 5 -12.17 2.93 2.23
C MET A 5 -11.41 3.25 3.51
N HIS A 6 -11.04 4.51 3.68
CA HIS A 6 -10.42 5.05 4.89
C HIS A 6 -11.41 5.98 5.59
N ILE A 7 -11.50 5.86 6.93
CA ILE A 7 -12.32 6.73 7.76
C ILE A 7 -11.41 7.80 8.38
N GLY A 8 -11.45 9.02 7.85
CA GLY A 8 -10.64 10.17 8.25
C GLY A 8 -11.06 10.85 9.57
N LEU A 9 -12.02 10.28 10.29
CA LEU A 9 -12.60 10.89 11.50
C LEU A 9 -11.54 11.22 12.57
N ALA A 10 -10.53 10.35 12.73
CA ALA A 10 -9.49 10.57 13.74
C ALA A 10 -8.62 11.80 13.43
N GLU A 11 -8.26 11.99 12.16
CA GLU A 11 -7.49 13.15 11.71
C GLU A 11 -8.30 14.43 11.84
N LEU A 12 -9.57 14.40 11.44
CA LEU A 12 -10.49 15.53 11.54
C LEU A 12 -10.67 16.00 12.99
N LEU A 13 -10.90 15.07 13.92
CA LEU A 13 -11.03 15.41 15.33
C LEU A 13 -9.76 16.01 15.92
N ARG A 14 -8.59 15.50 15.52
CA ARG A 14 -7.29 16.03 15.95
C ARG A 14 -7.04 17.44 15.42
N GLN A 15 -7.41 17.72 14.17
CA GLN A 15 -7.25 19.04 13.55
C GLN A 15 -8.09 20.13 14.23
N HIS A 16 -9.25 19.76 14.77
CA HIS A 16 -10.19 20.68 15.41
C HIS A 16 -10.16 20.64 16.96
N ASP A 17 -9.23 19.88 17.56
CA ASP A 17 -9.12 19.68 19.01
C ASP A 17 -10.45 19.21 19.67
N ILE A 18 -11.15 18.30 19.00
CA ILE A 18 -12.43 17.76 19.46
C ILE A 18 -12.24 16.36 20.00
N SER A 19 -12.69 16.12 21.23
CA SER A 19 -12.70 14.77 21.81
C SER A 19 -13.84 13.92 21.25
N GLN A 20 -13.63 12.59 21.22
CA GLN A 20 -14.67 11.63 20.83
C GLN A 20 -15.94 11.75 21.68
N LYS A 21 -15.79 12.12 22.96
CA LYS A 21 -16.91 12.32 23.88
C LYS A 21 -17.76 13.52 23.48
N GLN A 22 -17.14 14.65 23.16
CA GLN A 22 -17.85 15.84 22.68
C GLN A 22 -18.61 15.55 21.38
N LEU A 23 -17.97 14.84 20.45
CA LEU A 23 -18.63 14.42 19.22
C LEU A 23 -19.82 13.49 19.48
N ALA A 24 -19.66 12.49 20.36
CA ALA A 24 -20.74 11.58 20.72
C ALA A 24 -21.95 12.32 21.31
N GLU A 25 -21.70 13.26 22.22
CA GLU A 25 -22.76 14.10 22.80
C GLU A 25 -23.43 15.00 21.73
N ALA A 26 -22.65 15.67 20.88
CA ALA A 26 -23.17 16.57 19.85
C ALA A 26 -23.97 15.84 18.75
N ALA A 27 -23.54 14.63 18.40
CA ALA A 27 -24.19 13.75 17.43
C ALA A 27 -25.34 12.94 18.03
N GLY A 28 -25.53 12.94 19.35
CA GLY A 28 -26.55 12.10 20.03
C GLY A 28 -26.23 10.61 19.95
N MET A 29 -24.96 10.24 19.81
CA MET A 29 -24.49 8.88 19.61
C MET A 29 -23.92 8.27 20.89
N ARG A 30 -23.91 6.94 20.98
CA ARG A 30 -23.20 6.24 22.05
C ARG A 30 -21.68 6.45 21.88
N PRO A 31 -20.92 6.75 22.95
CA PRO A 31 -19.46 6.92 22.86
C PRO A 31 -18.74 5.70 22.25
N ALA A 32 -19.24 4.49 22.52
CA ALA A 32 -18.71 3.27 21.93
C ALA A 32 -18.82 3.23 20.40
N THR A 33 -19.91 3.78 19.83
CA THR A 33 -20.12 3.87 18.39
C THR A 33 -19.11 4.82 17.75
N VAL A 34 -18.92 6.01 18.33
CA VAL A 34 -17.92 6.98 17.84
C VAL A 34 -16.51 6.40 17.94
N ASN A 35 -16.20 5.71 19.05
CA ASN A 35 -14.92 5.04 19.24
C ASN A 35 -14.65 3.95 18.17
N ALA A 36 -15.67 3.15 17.84
CA ALA A 36 -15.54 2.12 16.80
C ALA A 36 -15.27 2.74 15.42
N ILE A 37 -15.99 3.81 15.08
CA ILE A 37 -15.81 4.53 13.81
C ILE A 37 -14.45 5.23 13.77
N PHE A 38 -14.04 5.86 14.87
CA PHE A 38 -12.74 6.54 15.01
C PHE A 38 -11.56 5.61 14.72
N HIS A 39 -11.64 4.35 15.16
CA HIS A 39 -10.59 3.35 14.92
C HIS A 39 -10.77 2.56 13.63
N GLY A 40 -11.75 2.91 12.78
CA GLY A 40 -12.02 2.18 11.54
C GLY A 40 -12.42 0.71 11.75
N ARG A 41 -12.95 0.34 12.93
CA ARG A 41 -13.32 -1.06 13.26
C ARG A 41 -14.73 -1.43 12.80
N VAL A 42 -15.31 -0.62 11.92
CA VAL A 42 -16.69 -0.76 11.47
C VAL A 42 -16.66 -1.12 9.99
N GLU A 43 -17.15 -2.31 9.65
CA GLU A 43 -17.22 -2.77 8.26
C GLU A 43 -18.32 -2.05 7.47
N ARG A 44 -19.40 -1.65 8.16
CA ARG A 44 -20.57 -1.01 7.56
C ARG A 44 -21.05 0.16 8.40
N VAL A 45 -21.13 1.33 7.78
CA VAL A 45 -21.72 2.52 8.39
C VAL A 45 -23.02 2.84 7.67
N GLU A 46 -24.10 3.03 8.41
CA GLU A 46 -25.37 3.44 7.83
C GLU A 46 -25.35 4.93 7.46
N ILE A 47 -26.10 5.30 6.42
CA ILE A 47 -26.20 6.69 5.97
C ILE A 47 -26.69 7.59 7.11
N GLY A 48 -27.65 7.14 7.91
CA GLY A 48 -28.13 7.89 9.08
C GLY A 48 -27.01 8.21 10.06
N THR A 49 -26.14 7.24 10.35
CA THR A 49 -24.97 7.44 11.22
C THR A 49 -24.00 8.48 10.66
N LEU A 50 -23.80 8.53 9.34
CA LEU A 50 -22.98 9.56 8.69
C LEU A 50 -23.61 10.95 8.82
N VAL A 51 -24.93 11.04 8.65
CA VAL A 51 -25.67 12.31 8.82
C VAL A 51 -25.56 12.81 10.27
N ASP A 52 -25.72 11.92 11.25
CA ASP A 52 -25.60 12.27 12.67
C ASP A 52 -24.18 12.75 13.01
N LEU A 53 -23.15 12.08 12.49
CA LEU A 53 -21.74 12.48 12.62
C LEU A 53 -21.48 13.88 12.07
N VAL A 54 -21.86 14.12 10.81
CA VAL A 54 -21.68 15.42 10.14
C VAL A 54 -22.46 16.51 10.89
N THR A 55 -23.67 16.21 11.34
CA THR A 55 -24.49 17.14 12.12
C THR A 55 -23.84 17.46 13.46
N GLY A 56 -23.29 16.46 14.15
CA GLY A 56 -22.55 16.65 15.40
C GLY A 56 -21.31 17.51 15.23
N LEU A 57 -20.52 17.26 14.18
CA LEU A 57 -19.35 18.07 13.84
C LEU A 57 -19.73 19.54 13.55
N ARG A 58 -20.80 19.76 12.78
CA ARG A 58 -21.31 21.11 12.49
C ARG A 58 -21.80 21.84 13.73
N ARG A 59 -22.43 21.14 14.68
CA ARG A 59 -22.82 21.71 15.98
C ARG A 59 -21.63 22.13 16.83
N LEU A 60 -20.49 21.46 16.66
CA LEU A 60 -19.22 21.80 17.32
C LEU A 60 -18.42 22.86 16.55
N GLY A 61 -19.00 23.47 15.50
CA GLY A 61 -18.39 24.55 14.73
C GLY A 61 -17.49 24.07 13.58
N VAL A 62 -17.44 22.77 13.30
CA VAL A 62 -16.66 22.21 12.19
C VAL A 62 -17.51 22.15 10.93
N LYS A 63 -17.08 22.83 9.87
CA LYS A 63 -17.67 22.69 8.55
C LYS A 63 -17.13 21.40 7.89
N ALA A 64 -17.76 20.28 8.24
CA ALA A 64 -17.46 18.98 7.65
C ALA A 64 -18.59 18.51 6.73
N ASP A 65 -18.20 17.71 5.74
CA ASP A 65 -19.04 16.93 4.85
C ASP A 65 -18.65 15.44 4.89
N VAL A 66 -19.46 14.59 4.24
CA VAL A 66 -19.23 13.14 4.23
C VAL A 66 -17.87 12.79 3.60
N GLY A 67 -17.42 13.55 2.60
CA GLY A 67 -16.12 13.34 1.95
C GLY A 67 -14.90 13.62 2.85
N ASP A 68 -15.06 14.43 3.89
CA ASP A 68 -14.01 14.66 4.88
C ASP A 68 -13.85 13.45 5.82
N ILE A 69 -14.92 12.66 5.98
CA ILE A 69 -14.97 11.49 6.86
C ILE A 69 -14.64 10.20 6.10
N LEU A 70 -15.18 10.03 4.88
CA LEU A 70 -15.02 8.83 4.07
C LEU A 70 -14.17 9.14 2.83
N GLN A 71 -12.97 8.58 2.80
CA GLN A 71 -12.02 8.78 1.72
C GLN A 71 -11.68 7.45 1.06
N VAL A 72 -11.64 7.43 -0.27
CA VAL A 72 -11.10 6.29 -1.01
C VAL A 72 -9.61 6.54 -1.18
N VAL A 73 -8.79 5.68 -0.60
CA VAL A 73 -7.33 5.75 -0.70
C VAL A 73 -6.82 4.56 -1.48
N ASP A 74 -5.86 4.82 -2.38
CA ASP A 74 -5.15 3.74 -3.07
C ASP A 74 -4.13 3.14 -2.11
N ARG A 75 -4.42 1.93 -1.63
CA ARG A 75 -3.43 1.17 -0.87
C ARG A 75 -2.59 0.34 -1.84
N PRO A 76 -1.25 0.40 -1.74
CA PRO A 76 -0.39 -0.52 -2.46
C PRO A 76 -0.76 -1.94 -2.06
N ASN A 77 -1.00 -2.82 -3.03
CA ASN A 77 -1.22 -4.22 -2.75
C ASN A 77 0.10 -4.81 -2.24
N GLU A 78 0.11 -5.34 -1.00
CA GLU A 78 1.31 -5.91 -0.37
C GLU A 78 1.92 -7.03 -1.23
N ALA A 79 1.08 -7.80 -1.95
CA ALA A 79 1.55 -8.81 -2.89
C ALA A 79 2.21 -8.19 -4.14
N GLU A 80 1.69 -7.07 -4.66
CA GLU A 80 2.34 -6.33 -5.76
C GLU A 80 3.65 -5.71 -5.30
N GLN A 81 3.72 -5.14 -4.09
CA GLN A 81 4.95 -4.59 -3.53
C GLN A 81 6.01 -5.69 -3.35
N ALA A 82 5.64 -6.81 -2.75
CA ALA A 82 6.55 -7.95 -2.59
C ALA A 82 6.97 -8.56 -3.94
N ALA A 83 6.09 -8.58 -4.95
CA ALA A 83 6.44 -8.99 -6.31
C ALA A 83 7.41 -8.00 -6.96
N ARG A 84 7.18 -6.70 -6.79
CA ARG A 84 8.04 -5.63 -7.32
C ARG A 84 9.41 -5.62 -6.65
N GLU A 85 9.49 -5.78 -5.34
CA GLU A 85 10.77 -5.90 -4.62
C GLU A 85 11.55 -7.14 -5.06
N ARG A 86 10.87 -8.27 -5.27
CA ARG A 86 11.50 -9.48 -5.84
C ARG A 86 12.00 -9.22 -7.26
N ALA A 87 11.21 -8.57 -8.11
CA ALA A 87 11.62 -8.23 -9.47
C ALA A 87 12.81 -7.27 -9.49
N LEU A 88 12.81 -6.23 -8.65
CA LEU A 88 13.93 -5.31 -8.48
C LEU A 88 15.20 -6.04 -8.03
N ARG A 89 15.09 -6.93 -7.03
CA ARG A 89 16.22 -7.76 -6.58
C ARG A 89 16.78 -8.67 -7.67
N LEU A 90 15.93 -9.16 -8.58
CA LEU A 90 16.37 -9.95 -9.73
C LEU A 90 17.07 -9.09 -10.80
N LEU A 91 16.62 -7.85 -10.99
CA LEU A 91 17.17 -6.90 -11.96
C LEU A 91 18.47 -6.22 -11.48
N GLU A 92 18.65 -6.08 -10.17
CA GLU A 92 19.91 -5.62 -9.55
C GLU A 92 21.00 -6.71 -9.59
N GLY A 93 20.66 -7.94 -9.95
CA GLY A 93 21.61 -8.99 -10.27
C GLY A 93 22.24 -8.80 -11.66
N GLU A 94 23.39 -9.45 -11.92
CA GLU A 94 23.95 -9.55 -13.27
C GLU A 94 22.88 -10.00 -14.28
N PRO A 95 22.97 -9.63 -15.57
CA PRO A 95 21.91 -9.78 -16.59
C PRO A 95 21.37 -11.21 -16.81
N TRP A 96 21.95 -12.21 -16.13
CA TRP A 96 21.63 -13.63 -16.22
C TRP A 96 21.05 -14.21 -14.91
N GLY A 97 20.75 -13.37 -13.91
CA GLY A 97 20.19 -13.76 -12.61
C GLY A 97 21.22 -13.86 -11.48
N LEU A 98 20.76 -14.24 -10.28
CA LEU A 98 21.61 -14.41 -9.10
C LEU A 98 22.62 -15.54 -9.34
N LYS A 99 23.91 -15.20 -9.42
CA LYS A 99 24.98 -16.21 -9.43
C LYS A 99 24.88 -17.08 -8.17
N PRO A 100 24.95 -18.42 -8.28
CA PRO A 100 24.99 -19.29 -7.11
C PRO A 100 26.15 -18.90 -6.19
N LYS A 101 25.93 -18.95 -4.86
CA LYS A 101 26.96 -18.65 -3.85
C LYS A 101 28.20 -19.51 -4.13
N GLY A 102 29.35 -18.86 -4.32
CA GLY A 102 30.64 -19.53 -4.54
C GLY A 102 31.15 -19.53 -5.99
N VAL A 103 30.41 -18.97 -6.95
CA VAL A 103 30.84 -18.90 -8.37
C VAL A 103 31.12 -17.45 -8.78
N ALA A 104 32.01 -16.79 -8.04
CA ALA A 104 32.45 -15.42 -8.35
C ALA A 104 33.52 -15.40 -9.46
N GLU A 105 34.30 -16.46 -9.54
CA GLU A 105 35.42 -16.58 -10.48
C GLU A 105 35.03 -17.50 -11.66
N PRO A 106 35.45 -17.16 -12.90
CA PRO A 106 35.28 -18.04 -14.04
C PRO A 106 35.90 -19.40 -13.73
N VAL A 107 35.08 -20.46 -13.76
CA VAL A 107 35.59 -21.83 -13.61
C VAL A 107 36.30 -22.18 -14.92
N PRO A 108 37.57 -22.61 -14.89
CA PRO A 108 38.24 -23.09 -16.08
C PRO A 108 37.50 -24.34 -16.57
N VAL A 109 36.82 -24.21 -17.70
CA VAL A 109 36.17 -25.33 -18.37
C VAL A 109 37.24 -26.12 -19.12
N SER A 110 37.34 -27.41 -18.84
CA SER A 110 38.21 -28.32 -19.59
C SER A 110 37.51 -28.69 -20.88
N GLY A 111 38.11 -28.34 -22.01
CA GLY A 111 37.61 -28.64 -23.33
C GLY A 111 38.33 -27.83 -24.40
N PRO A 112 38.23 -28.26 -25.67
CA PRO A 112 38.65 -27.43 -26.78
C PRO A 112 37.86 -26.10 -26.76
N PRO A 113 38.46 -24.99 -27.22
CA PRO A 113 37.76 -23.73 -27.47
C PRO A 113 36.44 -23.97 -28.22
N ILE A 114 35.40 -23.19 -27.91
CA ILE A 114 34.07 -23.40 -28.52
C ILE A 114 34.09 -23.13 -30.02
N GLU A 115 35.03 -22.31 -30.45
CA GLU A 115 35.37 -22.01 -31.84
C GLU A 115 35.79 -23.29 -32.60
N ASP A 116 36.47 -24.21 -31.93
CA ASP A 116 36.89 -25.50 -32.51
C ASP A 116 35.72 -26.50 -32.60
N LEU A 117 34.68 -26.31 -31.79
CA LEU A 117 33.49 -27.16 -31.77
C LEU A 117 32.41 -26.71 -32.77
N LEU A 118 32.43 -25.43 -33.17
CA LEU A 118 31.41 -24.82 -34.03
C LEU A 118 32.05 -24.05 -35.20
N PRO A 119 32.87 -24.72 -36.04
CA PRO A 119 33.58 -24.06 -37.12
C PRO A 119 32.64 -23.43 -38.16
N ASP A 120 31.44 -23.99 -38.33
CA ASP A 120 30.42 -23.51 -39.29
C ASP A 120 29.78 -22.17 -38.88
N LEU A 121 29.97 -21.76 -37.62
CA LEU A 121 29.46 -20.49 -37.09
C LEU A 121 30.54 -19.41 -37.02
N LEU A 122 31.79 -19.75 -37.36
CA LEU A 122 32.84 -18.78 -37.56
C LEU A 122 32.58 -18.09 -38.91
N GLY A 123 32.37 -16.78 -38.88
CA GLY A 123 32.24 -15.99 -40.10
C GLY A 123 33.46 -16.15 -41.02
N PRO A 124 33.40 -15.67 -42.27
CA PRO A 124 34.50 -15.85 -43.23
C PRO A 124 35.83 -15.32 -42.65
N SER A 125 36.82 -16.22 -42.56
CA SER A 125 38.18 -15.90 -42.14
C SER A 125 38.84 -15.02 -43.20
N HIS A 126 39.26 -13.81 -42.81
CA HIS A 126 40.06 -12.91 -43.65
C HIS A 126 41.54 -13.31 -43.68
#